data_AF-T0IS68-F1
#
_entry.id   AF-T0IS68-F1
#
_cell.length_a   1.000
_cell.length_b   1.000
_cell.length_c   1.000
_cell.angle_alpha   90.00
_cell.angle_beta   90.00
_cell.angle_gamma   90.00
#
_symmetry.space_group_name_H-M   'P 1'
#
loop_
_entity.id
_entity.type
_entity.pdbx_description
1 polymer ?
#
loop_
_entity_poly.entity_id
_entity_poly.type
_entity_poly.pdbx_seq_one_letter_code
_entity_poly.pdbx_strand_id
1 'polypeptide(L)'
;MVSRGRRFVAARLAIAFEKSARRRGSGPGALIGIFIMVDRVSLSITLGGDLPAALRGDLLACIQNEGLARDYDADAFTADDFPSDASLSLYAHEVAWGRVDLLEGFCASHGLSYVRWSGGCAAQFGPERAVFNGAGEVRLFAADEDDRLVIDIDRAKRLGSYEAIMAHFAAGDLLVPPLRFLA
;
A
#
# COMPACT_ATOMS: atom_id res chain seq x y z
N MET A 1 35.34 -4.34 -9.14
CA MET A 1 35.81 -4.66 -7.78
C MET A 1 34.84 -4.01 -6.79
N VAL A 2 34.00 -4.86 -6.18
CA VAL A 2 33.23 -4.71 -4.93
C VAL A 2 32.55 -3.38 -4.61
N SER A 3 31.21 -3.38 -4.67
CA SER A 3 30.35 -2.95 -3.56
C SER A 3 28.98 -3.62 -3.71
N ARG A 4 28.88 -4.84 -3.17
CA ARG A 4 27.64 -5.56 -2.90
C ARG A 4 27.14 -5.12 -1.52
N GLY A 5 25.84 -4.91 -1.39
CA GLY A 5 25.10 -5.23 -0.17
C GLY A 5 24.55 -4.05 0.63
N ARG A 6 23.35 -4.30 1.20
CA ARG A 6 22.45 -3.43 1.98
C ARG A 6 21.44 -2.74 1.03
N ARG A 7 20.13 -3.04 1.06
CA ARG A 7 19.26 -3.28 2.22
C ARG A 7 18.04 -4.14 1.83
N PHE A 8 18.16 -5.45 1.97
CA PHE A 8 17.03 -6.36 2.17
C PHE A 8 16.95 -6.68 3.67
N VAL A 9 16.34 -5.80 4.48
CA VAL A 9 16.20 -6.00 5.94
C VAL A 9 14.80 -5.65 6.47
N ALA A 10 13.84 -5.25 5.64
CA ALA A 10 12.48 -4.94 6.14
C ALA A 10 11.58 -6.19 6.24
N ALA A 11 11.67 -7.14 5.31
CA ALA A 11 10.74 -8.27 5.23
C ALA A 11 10.98 -9.41 6.26
N ARG A 12 12.07 -9.36 7.03
CA ARG A 12 12.44 -10.44 7.97
C ARG A 12 12.12 -10.17 9.43
N LEU A 13 11.64 -8.96 9.76
CA LEU A 13 11.31 -8.58 11.14
C LEU A 13 9.85 -8.86 11.51
N ALA A 14 8.92 -8.86 10.54
CA ALA A 14 7.51 -9.14 10.79
C ALA A 14 7.25 -10.61 11.20
N ILE A 15 7.91 -11.57 10.55
CA ILE A 15 7.71 -13.02 10.82
C ILE A 15 8.43 -13.48 12.10
N ALA A 16 9.41 -12.72 12.59
CA ALA A 16 10.16 -13.08 13.79
C ALA A 16 9.37 -12.81 15.09
N PHE A 17 8.42 -11.87 15.08
CA PHE A 17 7.65 -11.53 16.28
C PHE A 17 6.56 -12.56 16.58
N GLU A 18 5.91 -13.09 15.54
CA GLU A 18 4.81 -14.06 15.69
C GLU A 18 5.28 -15.45 16.16
N LYS A 19 6.52 -15.84 15.82
CA LYS A 19 7.12 -17.11 16.30
C LYS A 19 7.58 -17.08 17.76
N SER A 20 7.79 -15.90 18.35
CA SER A 20 8.23 -15.81 19.76
C SER A 20 7.10 -16.04 20.77
N ALA A 21 5.83 -15.99 20.35
CA ALA A 21 4.67 -16.17 21.22
C ALA A 21 4.30 -17.66 21.48
N ARG A 22 4.78 -18.61 20.65
CA ARG A 22 4.43 -20.04 20.78
C ARG A 22 5.39 -20.89 21.62
N ARG A 23 6.46 -20.30 22.16
CA ARG A 23 7.39 -21.02 23.05
C ARG A 23 7.60 -20.25 24.34
N ARG A 24 6.72 -20.47 25.33
CA ARG A 24 7.07 -20.58 26.76
C ARG A 24 5.82 -20.79 27.61
N GLY A 25 5.72 -22.00 28.18
CA GLY A 25 5.46 -22.22 29.61
C GLY A 25 4.13 -21.75 30.19
N SER A 26 3.25 -22.71 30.44
CA SER A 26 2.10 -22.65 31.34
C SER A 26 2.47 -22.09 32.73
N GLY A 27 1.85 -20.97 33.12
CA GLY A 27 1.82 -20.44 34.48
C GLY A 27 0.73 -19.37 34.58
N PRO A 28 -0.06 -19.29 35.68
CA PRO A 28 -1.18 -18.36 35.80
C PRO A 28 -0.65 -16.99 36.23
N GLY A 29 -0.06 -16.26 35.28
CA GLY A 29 0.29 -14.86 35.41
C GLY A 29 -0.48 -14.10 34.34
N ALA A 30 -1.33 -13.15 34.76
CA ALA A 30 -2.14 -12.33 33.89
C ALA A 30 -1.32 -11.77 32.72
N LEU A 31 -1.58 -12.27 31.51
CA LEU A 31 -1.16 -11.64 30.27
C LEU A 31 -1.97 -10.36 30.15
N ILE A 32 -1.43 -9.26 30.67
CA ILE A 32 -1.82 -7.93 30.21
C ILE A 32 -1.25 -7.85 28.80
N GLY A 33 -2.00 -8.38 27.84
CA GLY A 33 -1.75 -8.13 26.44
C GLY A 33 -1.78 -6.62 26.27
N ILE A 34 -0.63 -6.03 25.98
CA ILE A 34 -0.59 -4.68 25.44
C ILE A 34 -1.28 -4.80 24.09
N PHE A 35 -2.59 -4.54 24.06
CA PHE A 35 -3.28 -4.24 22.82
C PHE A 35 -2.64 -2.95 22.32
N ILE A 36 -1.71 -3.08 21.38
CA ILE A 36 -1.26 -1.92 20.62
C ILE A 36 -2.52 -1.44 19.91
N MET A 37 -3.11 -0.34 20.39
CA MET A 37 -4.15 0.36 19.65
C MET A 37 -3.49 0.86 18.38
N VAL A 38 -3.90 0.29 17.26
CA VAL A 38 -3.44 0.68 15.93
C VAL A 38 -4.62 1.33 15.25
N ASP A 39 -4.40 2.54 14.77
CA ASP A 39 -5.40 3.28 14.02
C ASP A 39 -5.66 2.58 12.70
N ARG A 40 -6.94 2.45 12.41
CA ARG A 40 -7.46 1.71 11.28
C ARG A 40 -8.31 2.65 10.46
N VAL A 41 -8.04 2.68 9.17
CA VAL A 41 -8.72 3.57 8.22
C VAL A 41 -9.12 2.78 6.98
N SER A 42 -10.06 3.31 6.23
CA SER A 42 -10.35 2.83 4.89
C SER A 42 -9.20 3.15 3.94
N LEU A 43 -8.98 2.27 2.97
CA LEU A 43 -8.07 2.53 1.88
C LEU A 43 -8.60 1.97 0.57
N SER A 44 -8.10 2.54 -0.51
CA SER A 44 -8.18 1.96 -1.85
C SER A 44 -6.78 1.92 -2.45
N ILE A 45 -6.50 0.90 -3.25
CA ILE A 45 -5.26 0.81 -4.01
C ILE A 45 -5.57 0.37 -5.44
N THR A 46 -5.07 1.12 -6.41
CA THR A 46 -5.11 0.77 -7.82
C THR A 46 -3.70 0.43 -8.28
N LEU A 47 -3.51 -0.76 -8.84
CA LEU A 47 -2.21 -1.24 -9.31
C LEU A 47 -2.28 -1.79 -10.73
N GLY A 48 -1.13 -1.81 -11.40
CA GLY A 48 -1.02 -2.34 -12.74
C GLY A 48 0.38 -2.25 -13.33
N GLY A 49 0.50 -2.70 -14.58
CA GLY A 49 1.77 -2.98 -15.24
C GLY A 49 1.90 -4.45 -15.62
N ASP A 50 3.06 -4.79 -16.14
CA ASP A 50 3.33 -6.12 -16.67
C ASP A 50 3.90 -7.02 -15.56
N LEU A 51 3.27 -8.18 -15.34
CA LEU A 51 3.71 -9.20 -14.38
C LEU A 51 3.85 -10.55 -15.08
N PRO A 52 4.93 -11.32 -14.83
CA PRO A 52 4.99 -12.72 -15.26
C PRO A 52 3.78 -13.52 -14.74
N ALA A 53 3.13 -14.28 -15.61
CA ALA A 53 1.93 -15.07 -15.28
C ALA A 53 2.20 -16.08 -14.15
N ALA A 54 3.44 -16.55 -14.01
CA ALA A 54 3.88 -17.41 -12.90
C ALA A 54 3.71 -16.76 -11.52
N LEU A 55 3.75 -15.42 -11.43
CA LEU A 55 3.60 -14.68 -10.18
C LEU A 55 2.15 -14.28 -9.87
N ARG A 56 1.18 -14.65 -10.72
CA ARG A 56 -0.24 -14.34 -10.48
C ARG A 56 -0.75 -14.94 -9.17
N GLY A 57 -0.31 -16.14 -8.82
CA GLY A 57 -0.66 -16.79 -7.56
C GLY A 57 -0.08 -16.06 -6.34
N ASP A 58 1.16 -15.56 -6.45
CA ASP A 58 1.80 -14.81 -5.37
C ASP A 58 1.13 -13.46 -5.14
N LEU A 59 0.75 -12.76 -6.23
CA LEU A 59 -0.04 -11.53 -6.14
C LEU A 59 -1.40 -11.79 -5.46
N LEU A 60 -2.10 -12.85 -5.84
CA LEU A 60 -3.36 -13.23 -5.21
C LEU A 60 -3.18 -13.48 -3.70
N ALA A 61 -2.11 -14.17 -3.31
CA ALA A 61 -1.82 -14.44 -1.91
C ALA A 61 -1.54 -13.15 -1.11
N CYS A 62 -0.84 -12.16 -1.69
CA CYS A 62 -0.66 -10.84 -1.08
C CYS A 62 -2.02 -10.15 -0.83
N ILE A 63 -2.87 -10.08 -1.86
CA ILE A 63 -4.20 -9.46 -1.79
C ILE A 63 -5.07 -10.10 -0.70
N GLN A 64 -5.11 -11.44 -0.68
CA GLN A 64 -5.91 -12.18 0.29
C GLN A 64 -5.39 -12.06 1.73
N ASN A 65 -4.06 -12.07 1.92
CA ASN A 65 -3.47 -11.88 3.24
C ASN A 65 -3.77 -10.51 3.86
N GLU A 66 -3.99 -9.51 3.01
CA GLU A 66 -4.35 -8.15 3.44
C GLU A 66 -5.85 -7.89 3.46
N GLY A 67 -6.67 -8.90 3.15
CA GLY A 67 -8.13 -8.81 3.25
C GLY A 67 -8.75 -7.84 2.24
N LEU A 68 -8.10 -7.63 1.10
CA LEU A 68 -8.55 -6.71 0.06
C LEU A 68 -9.66 -7.34 -0.80
N ALA A 69 -10.58 -6.49 -1.26
CA ALA A 69 -11.74 -6.87 -2.07
C ALA A 69 -11.93 -5.93 -3.28
N ARG A 70 -12.88 -6.26 -4.18
CA ARG A 70 -13.19 -5.47 -5.40
C ARG A 70 -13.94 -4.16 -5.13
N ASP A 71 -14.57 -4.08 -3.98
CA ASP A 71 -15.26 -2.92 -3.42
C ASP A 71 -15.18 -3.03 -1.89
N TYR A 72 -15.49 -1.96 -1.17
CA TYR A 72 -15.43 -1.86 0.29
C TYR A 72 -16.26 -2.94 1.01
N ASP A 73 -17.43 -3.27 0.46
CA ASP A 73 -18.37 -4.25 1.03
C ASP A 73 -18.51 -5.51 0.15
N ALA A 74 -17.55 -5.76 -0.74
CA ALA A 74 -17.55 -6.94 -1.60
C ALA A 74 -16.99 -8.17 -0.87
N ASP A 75 -17.25 -9.35 -1.45
CA ASP A 75 -16.63 -10.60 -1.01
C ASP A 75 -15.10 -10.57 -1.18
N ALA A 76 -14.43 -11.47 -0.46
CA ALA A 76 -12.98 -11.61 -0.52
C ALA A 76 -12.49 -11.88 -1.96
N PHE A 77 -11.40 -11.22 -2.35
CA PHE A 77 -10.87 -11.31 -3.71
C PHE A 77 -10.42 -12.73 -4.09
N THR A 78 -10.77 -13.15 -5.31
CA THR A 78 -10.48 -14.47 -5.88
C THR A 78 -9.72 -14.37 -7.20
N ALA A 79 -9.26 -15.51 -7.73
CA ALA A 79 -8.52 -15.56 -8.99
C ALA A 79 -9.35 -15.11 -10.21
N ASP A 80 -10.68 -15.20 -10.11
CA ASP A 80 -11.62 -14.84 -11.18
C ASP A 80 -11.89 -13.32 -11.23
N ASP A 81 -11.51 -12.60 -10.18
CA ASP A 81 -11.71 -11.14 -10.05
C ASP A 81 -10.64 -10.30 -10.75
N PHE A 82 -9.56 -10.93 -11.24
CA PHE A 82 -8.52 -10.22 -11.99
C PHE A 82 -9.08 -9.65 -13.30
N PRO A 83 -8.84 -8.35 -13.60
CA PRO A 83 -9.29 -7.76 -14.85
C PRO A 83 -8.54 -8.33 -16.05
N SER A 84 -9.16 -8.29 -17.24
CA SER A 84 -8.57 -8.75 -18.49
C SER A 84 -7.68 -7.71 -19.18
N ASP A 85 -8.06 -6.43 -19.16
CA ASP A 85 -7.27 -5.32 -19.74
C ASP A 85 -7.56 -3.99 -19.03
N ALA A 86 -7.50 -4.00 -17.70
CA ALA A 86 -7.66 -2.81 -16.87
C ALA A 86 -6.70 -2.83 -15.69
N SER A 87 -6.50 -1.69 -15.04
CA SER A 87 -5.83 -1.64 -13.75
C SER A 87 -6.67 -2.37 -12.69
N LEU A 88 -6.00 -2.94 -11.70
CA LEU A 88 -6.66 -3.64 -10.60
C LEU A 88 -6.87 -2.67 -9.43
N SER A 89 -8.12 -2.29 -9.20
CA SER A 89 -8.54 -1.54 -8.00
C SER A 89 -9.02 -2.49 -6.90
N LEU A 90 -8.57 -2.23 -5.68
CA LEU A 90 -8.80 -3.01 -4.48
C LEU A 90 -9.13 -2.10 -3.31
N TYR A 91 -9.96 -2.57 -2.39
CA TYR A 91 -10.52 -1.80 -1.29
C TYR A 91 -10.50 -2.60 -0.01
N ALA A 92 -10.37 -1.91 1.12
CA ALA A 92 -10.60 -2.50 2.44
C ALA A 92 -10.97 -1.43 3.46
N HIS A 93 -11.75 -1.87 4.45
CA HIS A 93 -11.94 -1.16 5.70
C HIS A 93 -10.96 -1.65 6.77
N GLU A 94 -10.86 -0.88 7.84
CA GLU A 94 -10.17 -1.27 9.05
C GLU A 94 -8.67 -1.61 8.85
N VAL A 95 -7.99 -0.92 7.93
CA VAL A 95 -6.58 -1.20 7.63
C VAL A 95 -5.65 -0.44 8.55
N ALA A 96 -4.78 -1.19 9.23
CA ALA A 96 -3.77 -0.68 10.12
C ALA A 96 -2.87 0.35 9.43
N TRP A 97 -2.80 1.55 9.99
CA TRP A 97 -2.01 2.69 9.47
C TRP A 97 -2.39 3.11 8.04
N GLY A 98 -3.48 2.60 7.47
CA GLY A 98 -3.87 2.88 6.09
C GLY A 98 -2.93 2.31 5.02
N ARG A 99 -2.17 1.25 5.33
CA ARG A 99 -1.17 0.68 4.42
C ARG A 99 -1.35 -0.81 4.19
N VAL A 100 -0.90 -1.25 3.02
CA VAL A 100 -0.88 -2.65 2.59
C VAL A 100 0.54 -3.04 2.25
N ASP A 101 1.36 -3.15 3.31
CA ASP A 101 2.82 -3.30 3.21
C ASP A 101 3.25 -4.55 2.41
N LEU A 102 2.49 -5.64 2.45
CA LEU A 102 2.80 -6.85 1.67
C LEU A 102 2.56 -6.61 0.18
N LEU A 103 1.40 -6.07 -0.20
CA LEU A 103 1.09 -5.77 -1.60
C LEU A 103 1.95 -4.63 -2.15
N GLU A 104 2.17 -3.56 -1.39
CA GLU A 104 3.06 -2.45 -1.77
C GLU A 104 4.49 -2.95 -1.98
N GLY A 105 4.99 -3.80 -1.08
CA GLY A 105 6.29 -4.43 -1.19
C GLY A 105 6.40 -5.37 -2.39
N PHE A 106 5.34 -6.12 -2.69
CA PHE A 106 5.26 -6.95 -3.90
C PHE A 106 5.33 -6.08 -5.17
N CYS A 107 4.54 -5.01 -5.24
CA CYS A 107 4.55 -4.08 -6.36
C CYS A 107 5.94 -3.47 -6.58
N ALA A 108 6.59 -2.99 -5.51
CA ALA A 108 7.93 -2.43 -5.57
C ALA A 108 8.99 -3.45 -6.04
N SER A 109 8.84 -4.72 -5.64
CA SER A 109 9.77 -5.80 -6.01
C SER A 109 9.64 -6.23 -7.48
N HIS A 110 8.45 -6.06 -8.06
CA HIS A 110 8.13 -6.50 -9.42
C HIS A 110 7.91 -5.35 -10.41
N GLY A 111 8.08 -4.09 -9.97
CA GLY A 111 7.94 -2.91 -10.82
C GLY A 111 6.49 -2.60 -11.22
N LEU A 112 5.50 -3.09 -10.46
CA LEU A 112 4.10 -2.73 -10.69
C LEU A 112 3.85 -1.32 -10.17
N SER A 113 3.28 -0.47 -11.01
CA SER A 113 2.86 0.86 -10.59
C SER A 113 1.63 0.74 -9.70
N TYR A 114 1.53 1.58 -8.67
CA TYR A 114 0.34 1.67 -7.86
C TYR A 114 0.07 3.10 -7.37
N VAL A 115 -1.21 3.36 -7.11
CA VAL A 115 -1.71 4.53 -6.39
C VAL A 115 -2.58 4.00 -5.26
N ARG A 116 -2.20 4.29 -4.02
CA ARG A 116 -3.01 4.01 -2.83
C ARG A 116 -3.53 5.31 -2.25
N TRP A 117 -4.81 5.37 -1.95
CA TRP A 117 -5.38 6.35 -1.04
C TRP A 117 -5.65 5.70 0.30
N SER A 118 -5.42 6.44 1.39
CA SER A 118 -5.87 6.08 2.72
C SER A 118 -6.54 7.26 3.40
N GLY A 119 -7.65 6.99 4.07
CA GLY A 119 -8.37 7.98 4.88
C GLY A 119 -7.54 8.49 6.06
N GLY A 120 -7.96 9.61 6.64
CA GLY A 120 -7.29 10.20 7.77
C GLY A 120 -7.63 9.50 9.10
N CYS A 121 -6.71 9.58 10.05
CA CYS A 121 -7.02 9.35 11.45
C CYS A 121 -6.86 10.66 12.22
N ALA A 122 -7.97 11.16 12.75
CA ALA A 122 -8.00 12.44 13.46
C ALA A 122 -6.91 12.49 14.55
N ALA A 123 -6.18 13.61 14.57
CA ALA A 123 -5.05 13.87 15.47
C ALA A 123 -3.78 13.01 15.27
N GLN A 124 -3.74 12.12 14.27
CA GLN A 124 -2.54 11.33 13.96
C GLN A 124 -1.98 11.62 12.56
N PHE A 125 -2.79 11.45 11.53
CA PHE A 125 -2.41 11.68 10.14
C PHE A 125 -3.64 12.07 9.32
N GLY A 126 -3.46 12.97 8.36
CA GLY A 126 -4.50 13.30 7.38
C GLY A 126 -4.61 12.22 6.30
N PRO A 127 -5.66 12.28 5.47
CA PRO A 127 -5.74 11.43 4.29
C PRO A 127 -4.53 11.66 3.38
N GLU A 128 -4.05 10.58 2.78
CA GLU A 128 -2.87 10.62 1.94
C GLU A 128 -3.03 9.74 0.71
N ARG A 129 -2.31 10.11 -0.34
CA ARG A 129 -2.12 9.31 -1.54
C ARG A 129 -0.66 8.91 -1.67
N ALA A 130 -0.39 7.62 -1.69
CA ALA A 130 0.90 7.04 -2.00
C ALA A 130 0.97 6.66 -3.48
N VAL A 131 1.99 7.14 -4.19
CA VAL A 131 2.18 6.91 -5.63
C VAL A 131 3.53 6.25 -5.87
N PHE A 132 3.50 5.12 -6.56
CA PHE A 132 4.68 4.41 -7.04
C PHE A 132 4.54 4.17 -8.55
N ASN A 133 5.50 4.63 -9.34
CA ASN A 133 5.46 4.58 -10.80
C ASN A 133 6.20 3.36 -11.39
N GLY A 134 6.36 2.30 -10.61
CA GLY A 134 7.10 1.10 -11.01
C GLY A 134 8.61 1.17 -10.78
N ALA A 135 9.15 2.32 -10.35
CA ALA A 135 10.57 2.47 -10.03
C ALA A 135 10.83 3.51 -8.93
N GLY A 136 12.01 3.41 -8.29
CA GLY A 136 12.45 4.39 -7.31
C GLY A 136 11.69 4.30 -5.98
N GLU A 137 11.45 5.46 -5.36
CA GLU A 137 10.78 5.56 -4.07
C GLU A 137 9.31 5.96 -4.21
N VAL A 138 8.48 5.44 -3.30
CA VAL A 138 7.08 5.83 -3.17
C VAL A 138 7.00 7.30 -2.77
N ARG A 139 6.14 8.06 -3.44
CA ARG A 139 5.89 9.48 -3.15
C ARG A 139 4.55 9.63 -2.45
N LEU A 140 4.53 10.38 -1.36
CA LEU A 140 3.32 10.68 -0.61
C LEU A 140 2.80 12.08 -0.94
N PHE A 141 1.49 12.20 -1.07
CA PHE A 141 0.77 13.42 -1.36
C PHE A 141 -0.38 13.57 -0.37
N ALA A 142 -0.69 14.80 0.05
CA ALA A 142 -1.86 15.05 0.85
C ALA A 142 -3.13 14.88 0.01
N ALA A 143 -4.15 14.24 0.58
CA ALA A 143 -5.46 14.08 -0.03
C ALA A 143 -6.57 14.51 0.95
N ASP A 144 -7.79 14.67 0.45
CA ASP A 144 -8.98 14.73 1.28
C ASP A 144 -9.64 13.34 1.44
N GLU A 145 -10.76 13.27 2.15
CA GLU A 145 -11.49 12.03 2.40
C GLU A 145 -12.17 11.46 1.13
N ASP A 146 -12.27 12.26 0.06
CA ASP A 146 -12.84 11.87 -1.24
C ASP A 146 -11.73 11.48 -2.25
N ASP A 147 -10.49 11.27 -1.78
CA ASP A 147 -9.31 11.01 -2.62
C ASP A 147 -9.03 12.12 -3.66
N ARG A 148 -9.28 13.39 -3.30
CA ARG A 148 -8.81 14.54 -4.07
C ARG A 148 -7.48 15.01 -3.52
N LEU A 149 -6.50 15.21 -4.40
CA LEU A 149 -5.22 15.80 -4.02
C LEU A 149 -5.43 17.22 -3.49
N VAL A 150 -4.81 17.52 -2.35
CA VAL A 150 -4.83 18.84 -1.73
C VAL A 150 -3.40 19.33 -1.48
N ILE A 151 -3.27 20.64 -1.31
CA ILE A 151 -1.99 21.28 -1.01
C ILE A 151 -2.21 22.40 -0.01
N ASP A 152 -1.37 22.47 1.02
CA ASP A 152 -1.40 23.56 1.98
C ASP A 152 -0.72 24.83 1.42
N ILE A 153 -1.01 25.97 2.02
CA ILE A 153 -0.48 27.27 1.59
C ILE A 153 1.06 27.33 1.66
N ASP A 154 1.68 26.65 2.62
CA ASP A 154 3.13 26.69 2.77
C ASP A 154 3.80 25.83 1.71
N ARG A 155 3.21 24.68 1.35
CA ARG A 155 3.67 23.85 0.23
C ARG A 155 3.50 24.57 -1.10
N ALA A 156 2.37 25.24 -1.32
CA ALA A 156 2.15 26.05 -2.52
C ALA A 156 3.19 27.17 -2.63
N LYS A 157 3.47 27.90 -1.54
CA LYS A 157 4.54 28.92 -1.48
C LYS A 157 5.92 28.33 -1.75
N ARG A 158 6.24 27.14 -1.20
CA ARG A 158 7.52 26.46 -1.46
C ARG A 158 7.70 26.03 -2.91
N LEU A 159 6.63 25.65 -3.61
CA LEU A 159 6.67 25.33 -5.03
C LEU A 159 6.88 26.58 -5.89
N GLY A 160 6.39 27.73 -5.44
CA GLY A 160 6.81 29.05 -5.93
C GLY A 160 6.28 29.46 -7.30
N SER A 161 5.65 28.55 -8.04
CA SER A 161 5.00 28.86 -9.32
C SER A 161 3.77 27.99 -9.55
N TYR A 162 2.84 28.50 -10.36
CA TYR A 162 1.67 27.74 -10.79
C TYR A 162 2.07 26.45 -11.53
N GLU A 163 3.09 26.52 -12.40
CA GLU A 163 3.61 25.36 -13.12
C GLU A 163 4.13 24.26 -12.17
N ALA A 164 4.89 24.64 -11.13
CA ALA A 164 5.38 23.69 -10.15
C ALA A 164 4.25 23.07 -9.30
N ILE A 165 3.19 23.84 -9.01
CA ILE A 165 1.97 23.35 -8.36
C ILE A 165 1.26 22.33 -9.25
N MET A 166 1.06 22.63 -10.54
CA MET A 166 0.42 21.69 -11.47
C MET A 166 1.27 20.43 -11.70
N ALA A 167 2.59 20.56 -11.76
CA ALA A 167 3.51 19.42 -11.83
C ALA A 167 3.46 18.55 -10.56
N HIS A 168 3.23 19.16 -9.39
CA HIS A 168 3.01 18.43 -8.15
C HIS A 168 1.73 17.59 -8.20
N PHE A 169 0.61 18.17 -8.66
CA PHE A 169 -0.64 17.43 -8.84
C PHE A 169 -0.52 16.34 -9.89
N ALA A 170 0.07 16.61 -11.05
CA ALA A 170 0.29 15.60 -12.09
C ALA A 170 1.13 14.41 -11.59
N ALA A 171 2.08 14.65 -10.69
CA ALA A 171 2.85 13.57 -10.08
C ALA A 171 2.07 12.75 -9.05
N GLY A 172 1.02 13.32 -8.44
CA GLY A 172 0.12 12.64 -7.50
C GLY A 172 -1.07 11.96 -8.19
N ASP A 173 -1.37 12.34 -9.43
CA ASP A 173 -2.47 11.85 -10.25
C ASP A 173 -1.97 10.87 -11.32
N LEU A 174 -1.16 9.90 -10.90
CA LEU A 174 -0.60 8.89 -11.78
C LEU A 174 -1.70 8.03 -12.39
N LEU A 175 -1.78 8.00 -13.72
CA LEU A 175 -2.58 7.02 -14.43
C LEU A 175 -1.91 5.65 -14.38
N VAL A 176 -2.49 4.75 -13.59
CA VAL A 176 -1.99 3.38 -13.44
C VAL A 176 -2.29 2.60 -14.73
N PRO A 177 -1.28 1.96 -15.36
CA PRO A 177 -1.49 1.18 -16.58
C PRO A 177 -2.33 -0.08 -16.31
N PRO A 178 -2.86 -0.75 -17.35
CA PRO A 178 -3.52 -2.04 -17.19
C PRO A 178 -2.61 -3.08 -16.53
N LEU A 179 -3.19 -3.95 -15.69
CA LEU A 179 -2.50 -5.12 -15.15
C LEU A 179 -2.48 -6.21 -16.23
N ARG A 180 -1.29 -6.64 -16.64
CA ARG A 180 -1.13 -7.68 -17.68
C ARG A 180 -0.29 -8.83 -17.17
N PHE A 181 -0.77 -10.05 -17.41
CA PHE A 181 -0.01 -11.27 -17.13
C PHE A 181 0.69 -11.73 -18.40
N LEU A 182 2.01 -11.65 -18.42
CA LEU A 182 2.85 -12.06 -19.56
C LEU A 182 3.27 -13.52 -19.41
N ALA A 183 3.27 -14.26 -20.53
CA ALA A 183 3.67 -15.67 -20.58
C ALA A 183 5.16 -15.87 -20.28
#